data_AF-A0A497MH94-F1
#
_entry.id   AF-A0A497MH94-F1
#
_cell.length_a   1.000
_cell.length_b   1.000
_cell.length_c   1.000
_cell.angle_alpha   90.00
_cell.angle_beta   90.00
_cell.angle_gamma   90.00
#
_symmetry.space_group_name_H-M   'P 1'
#
loop_
_entity.id
_entity.type
_entity.pdbx_description
1 polymer ?
#
loop_
_entity_poly.entity_id
_entity_poly.type
_entity_poly.pdbx_seq_one_letter_code
_entity_poly.pdbx_strand_id
1 'polypeptide(L)' 'MNILLEGATELVNNELKANYGSILVRGNNILYIMLDAKKKA' A
#
# COMPACT_ATOMS: atom_id res chain seq x y z
N MET A 1 0.40 11.79 -9.37
CA MET A 1 0.63 11.52 -7.94
C MET A 1 1.27 10.15 -7.74
N ASN A 2 2.46 9.92 -8.30
CA ASN A 2 3.16 8.64 -8.05
C ASN A 2 3.73 8.66 -6.62
N ILE A 3 3.80 7.50 -5.97
CA ILE A 3 4.27 7.39 -4.59
C ILE A 3 5.33 6.30 -4.49
N LEU A 4 6.46 6.61 -3.89
CA LEU A 4 7.45 5.62 -3.48
C LEU A 4 7.14 5.23 -2.03
N LEU A 5 6.99 3.92 -1.79
CA LEU A 5 6.82 3.35 -0.46
C LEU A 5 8.01 2.45 -0.14
N GLU A 6 8.44 2.48 1.11
CA GLU A 6 9.48 1.62 1.66
C GLU A 6 8.87 0.71 2.74
N GLY A 7 9.28 -0.57 2.77
CA GLY A 7 8.75 -1.60 3.67
C GLY A 7 7.25 -1.88 3.50
N ALA A 8 6.71 -1.76 2.28
CA ALA A 8 5.28 -1.83 2.05
C ALA A 8 4.72 -3.27 2.09
N THR A 9 3.54 -3.44 2.68
CA THR A 9 2.78 -4.71 2.64
C THR A 9 1.56 -4.56 1.75
N GLU A 10 1.37 -5.48 0.79
CA GLU A 10 0.15 -5.59 -0.01
C GLU A 10 -0.80 -6.61 0.60
N LEU A 11 -2.03 -6.15 0.81
CA LEU A 11 -3.16 -6.98 1.16
C LEU A 11 -4.12 -7.03 -0.03
N VAL A 12 -4.56 -8.23 -0.41
CA VAL A 12 -5.64 -8.43 -1.38
C VAL A 12 -6.73 -9.22 -0.69
N ASN A 13 -7.97 -8.71 -0.71
CA ASN A 13 -9.09 -9.31 0.03
C ASN A 13 -8.78 -9.54 1.52
N ASN A 14 -8.04 -8.61 2.14
CA ASN A 14 -7.53 -8.68 3.52
C ASN A 14 -6.48 -9.77 3.79
N GLU A 15 -6.01 -10.50 2.78
CA GLU A 15 -4.97 -11.51 2.93
C GLU A 15 -3.61 -10.97 2.51
N LEU A 16 -2.56 -11.37 3.23
CA LEU A 16 -1.18 -11.02 2.90
C LEU A 16 -0.81 -11.64 1.54
N LYS A 17 -0.58 -10.77 0.55
CA LYS A 17 -0.13 -11.21 -0.77
C LYS A 17 1.37 -11.04 -0.96
N ALA A 18 1.90 -9.91 -0.50
CA ALA A 18 3.33 -9.61 -0.65
C ALA A 18 3.84 -8.63 0.41
N ASN A 19 5.13 -8.77 0.73
CA ASN A 19 5.91 -7.76 1.42
C ASN A 19 6.97 -7.24 0.46
N TYR A 20 6.96 -5.94 0.22
CA TYR A 20 7.86 -5.25 -0.66
C TYR A 20 8.94 -4.53 0.15
N GLY A 21 10.15 -4.50 -0.40
CA GLY A 21 11.21 -3.59 0.05
C GLY A 21 10.86 -2.16 -0.36
N SER A 22 11.14 -1.79 -1.62
CA SER A 22 10.74 -0.49 -2.18
C SER A 22 9.80 -0.70 -3.37
N ILE A 23 8.71 0.07 -3.43
CA ILE A 23 7.73 -0.01 -4.52
C ILE A 23 7.26 1.37 -4.98
N LEU A 24 7.15 1.55 -6.29
CA LEU A 24 6.57 2.75 -6.91
C LEU A 24 5.12 2.46 -7.29
N VAL A 25 4.18 3.20 -6.69
CA VAL A 25 2.76 3.17 -7.04
C VAL A 25 2.47 4.29 -8.03
N ARG A 26 1.88 3.94 -9.20
CA ARG A 26 1.48 4.92 -10.20
C ARG A 26 0.21 5.65 -9.76
N GLY A 27 0.22 6.98 -9.82
CA GLY A 27 -0.80 7.81 -9.20
C GLY A 27 -2.21 7.69 -9.78
N ASN A 28 -2.35 7.32 -11.05
CA ASN A 28 -3.66 7.11 -11.67
C ASN A 28 -4.31 5.78 -11.25
N ASN A 29 -3.57 4.91 -10.55
CA ASN A 29 -4.10 3.66 -9.99
C ASN A 29 -4.51 3.83 -8.51
N ILE A 30 -4.41 5.04 -7.95
CA ILE A 30 -4.73 5.33 -6.55
C ILE A 30 -6.15 5.88 -6.47
N LEU A 31 -7.03 5.19 -5.72
CA LEU A 31 -8.37 5.69 -5.44
C LEU A 31 -8.36 6.72 -4.31
N TYR A 32 -7.70 6.41 -3.20
CA TYR A 32 -7.50 7.33 -2.07
C TYR A 32 -6.27 6.90 -1.24
N ILE A 33 -5.82 7.80 -0.36
CA ILE A 33 -4.77 7.55 0.62
C ILE A 33 -5.37 7.81 2.00
N MET A 34 -5.21 6.86 2.92
CA MET A 34 -5.62 7.00 4.31
C MET A 34 -4.37 7.10 5.20
N LEU A 35 -4.28 8.19 5.95
CA LEU A 35 -3.25 8.38 6.97
C LEU A 35 -3.75 7.81 8.30
N ASP A 36 -2.83 7.39 9.16
CA ASP A 36 -3.13 6.83 10.49
C ASP A 36 -4.08 5.63 10.47
N ALA A 37 -3.98 4.83 9.40
CA ALA A 37 -4.71 3.57 9.25
C ALA A 37 -4.35 2.61 10.38
N LYS A 38 -5.25 2.42 11.34
CA LYS A 38 -5.08 1.36 12.34
C LYS A 38 -5.16 0.01 11.65
N LYS A 39 -4.19 -0.86 11.91
CA LYS A 39 -4.24 -2.26 11.48
C LYS A 39 -5.51 -2.86 12.09
N LYS A 40 -6.45 -3.34 11.25
CA LYS A 40 -7.59 -4.09 11.75
C LYS A 40 -7.05 -5.34 12.45
N ALA A 41 -7.44 -5.52 13.71
CA ALA A 41 -7.11 -6.67 14.53
C ALA A 41 -7.79 -7.94 14.00
#